data_AF-A0A1M2USS0-F1
#
_entry.id   AF-A0A1M2USS0-F1
#
_cell.length_a   1.000
_cell.length_b   1.000
_cell.length_c   1.000
_cell.angle_alpha   90.00
_cell.angle_beta   90.00
_cell.angle_gamma   90.00
#
_symmetry.space_group_name_H-M   'P 1'
#
loop_
_entity.id
_entity.type
_entity.pdbx_description
1 polymer ?
#
loop_
_entity_poly.entity_id
_entity_poly.type
_entity_poly.pdbx_seq_one_letter_code
_entity_poly.pdbx_strand_id
1 'polypeptide(L)'
;MNSVANERNWLFDPSHLKLVQQCRRLIQSEFGVKLHLNEDHLAEHLAEYAGKTRSKHLVHTWEALKQRVPELSQVEHEDTAAKTYRGQPIAGSASSDRQHEGGEEDRPRKKQVIYRGQVVG
;
A
#
# COMPACT_ATOMS: atom_id res chain seq x y z
N MET A 1 -1.37 5.60 33.71
CA MET A 1 -0.33 5.41 32.67
C MET A 1 -0.33 3.96 32.20
N ASN A 2 -1.37 3.53 31.45
CA ASN A 2 -1.50 2.15 30.90
C ASN A 2 -2.07 2.17 29.45
N SER A 3 -2.00 3.30 28.74
CA SER A 3 -2.73 3.47 27.47
C SER A 3 -2.20 2.57 26.34
N VAL A 4 -0.90 2.28 26.32
CA VAL A 4 -0.26 1.48 25.26
C VAL A 4 -0.69 0.00 25.27
N ALA A 5 -1.14 -0.51 26.42
CA ALA A 5 -1.60 -1.90 26.53
C ALA A 5 -3.02 -2.09 25.96
N ASN A 6 -3.83 -1.04 25.95
CA ASN A 6 -5.20 -1.10 25.44
C ASN A 6 -5.24 -1.02 23.90
N GLU A 7 -4.32 -0.27 23.29
CA GLU A 7 -4.18 -0.10 21.83
C GLU A 7 -3.74 -1.38 21.10
N ARG A 8 -3.25 -2.39 21.84
CA ARG A 8 -2.73 -3.65 21.30
C ARG A 8 -3.54 -4.87 21.75
N ASN A 9 -4.72 -4.68 22.31
CA ASN A 9 -5.52 -5.77 22.85
C ASN A 9 -5.81 -6.85 21.78
N TRP A 10 -5.93 -6.43 20.51
CA TRP A 10 -6.15 -7.32 19.38
C TRP A 10 -4.99 -8.29 19.07
N LEU A 11 -3.75 -8.02 19.53
CA LEU A 11 -2.60 -8.93 19.33
C LEU A 11 -2.64 -10.16 20.26
N PHE A 12 -3.45 -10.14 21.33
CA PHE A 12 -3.57 -11.28 22.25
C PHE A 12 -4.42 -12.42 21.68
N ASP A 13 -5.22 -12.14 20.66
CA ASP A 13 -6.02 -13.16 19.99
C ASP A 13 -5.18 -14.00 19.01
N PRO A 14 -5.21 -15.34 19.12
CA PRO A 14 -4.39 -16.22 18.30
C PRO A 14 -4.76 -16.18 16.80
N SER A 15 -5.99 -15.77 16.47
CA SER A 15 -6.45 -15.59 15.10
C SER A 15 -5.78 -14.38 14.42
N HIS A 16 -5.73 -13.24 15.10
CA HIS A 16 -5.09 -12.02 14.61
C HIS A 16 -3.58 -12.19 14.54
N LEU A 17 -2.99 -12.83 15.56
CA LEU A 17 -1.55 -13.06 15.64
C LEU A 17 -1.04 -13.85 14.42
N LYS A 18 -1.79 -14.86 13.95
CA LYS A 18 -1.45 -15.62 12.73
C LYS A 18 -1.42 -14.74 11.48
N LEU A 19 -2.41 -13.86 11.32
CA LEU A 19 -2.48 -12.93 10.18
C LEU A 19 -1.32 -11.92 10.22
N VAL A 20 -1.00 -11.38 11.40
CA VAL A 20 0.14 -10.46 11.57
C VAL A 20 1.47 -11.16 11.26
N GLN A 21 1.67 -12.39 11.75
CA GLN A 21 2.87 -13.16 11.44
C GLN A 21 3.00 -13.41 9.93
N GLN A 22 1.89 -13.69 9.25
CA GLN A 22 1.87 -13.88 7.81
C GLN A 22 2.23 -12.58 7.07
N CYS A 23 1.63 -11.44 7.45
CA CYS A 23 2.00 -10.15 6.88
C CYS A 23 3.49 -9.84 7.09
N ARG A 24 4.02 -10.04 8.30
CA ARG A 24 5.44 -9.82 8.61
C ARG A 24 6.37 -10.67 7.74
N ARG A 25 6.05 -11.95 7.54
CA ARG A 25 6.83 -12.84 6.68
C ARG A 25 6.83 -12.36 5.23
N LEU A 26 5.66 -11.96 4.72
CA LEU A 26 5.52 -11.46 3.35
C LEU A 26 6.29 -10.15 3.16
N ILE A 27 6.16 -9.21 4.10
CA ILE A 27 6.90 -7.94 4.11
C ILE A 27 8.40 -8.19 4.14
N GLN A 28 8.87 -9.11 4.98
CA GLN A 28 10.28 -9.49 5.03
C GLN A 28 10.76 -10.05 3.69
N SER A 29 9.95 -10.87 3.01
CA SER A 29 10.32 -11.43 1.72
C SER A 29 10.33 -10.43 0.56
N GLU A 30 9.43 -9.43 0.58
CA GLU A 30 9.34 -8.43 -0.49
C GLU A 30 10.28 -7.24 -0.29
N PHE A 31 10.34 -6.72 0.94
CA PHE A 31 11.04 -5.47 1.25
C PHE A 31 12.35 -5.70 2.02
N GLY A 32 12.61 -6.92 2.50
CA GLY A 32 13.78 -7.21 3.34
C GLY A 32 13.70 -6.63 4.76
N VAL A 33 12.54 -6.07 5.16
CA VAL A 33 12.35 -5.40 6.45
C VAL A 33 11.82 -6.39 7.48
N LYS A 34 12.45 -6.40 8.66
CA LYS A 34 12.04 -7.24 9.80
C LYS A 34 11.30 -6.39 10.83
N LEU A 35 9.98 -6.42 10.77
CA LEU A 35 9.12 -5.78 11.78
C LEU A 35 9.07 -6.61 13.05
N HIS A 36 8.92 -6.02 14.22
CA HIS A 36 8.76 -6.70 15.52
C HIS A 36 7.37 -6.49 16.12
N LEU A 37 6.84 -7.50 16.82
CA LEU A 37 5.52 -7.42 17.45
C LEU A 37 5.43 -6.38 18.58
N ASN A 38 6.57 -5.96 19.12
CA ASN A 38 6.67 -5.00 20.23
C ASN A 38 6.82 -3.55 19.74
N GLU A 39 6.80 -3.30 18.43
CA GLU A 39 6.92 -1.94 17.86
C GLU A 39 5.62 -1.14 18.05
N ASP A 40 5.73 0.10 18.53
CA ASP A 40 4.57 0.98 18.80
C ASP A 40 3.82 1.34 17.51
N HIS A 41 4.54 1.45 16.41
CA HIS A 41 4.01 1.77 15.08
C HIS A 41 3.84 0.53 14.19
N LEU A 42 3.65 -0.66 14.77
CA LEU A 42 3.51 -1.90 13.99
C LEU A 42 2.33 -1.82 13.02
N ALA A 43 1.19 -1.29 13.47
CA ALA A 43 -0.01 -1.16 12.65
C ALA A 43 0.21 -0.23 11.45
N GLU A 44 0.84 0.92 11.70
CA GLU A 44 1.20 1.90 10.67
C GLU A 44 2.15 1.30 9.64
N HIS A 45 3.22 0.63 10.09
CA HIS A 45 4.16 -0.03 9.17
C HIS A 45 3.48 -1.13 8.33
N LEU A 46 2.62 -1.95 8.94
CA LEU A 46 1.87 -2.95 8.20
C LEU A 46 0.97 -2.31 7.13
N ALA A 47 0.29 -1.20 7.45
CA ALA A 47 -0.54 -0.45 6.51
C ALA A 47 0.31 0.16 5.38
N GLU A 48 1.43 0.78 5.72
CA GLU A 48 2.36 1.41 4.78
C GLU A 48 2.90 0.39 3.76
N TYR A 49 3.38 -0.75 4.22
CA TYR A 49 3.89 -1.81 3.34
C TYR A 49 2.77 -2.51 2.58
N ALA A 50 1.58 -2.65 3.17
CA ALA A 50 0.40 -3.16 2.47
C ALA A 50 -0.01 -2.25 1.30
N GLY A 51 0.13 -0.92 1.45
CA GLY A 51 -0.14 0.04 0.36
C GLY A 51 0.95 0.08 -0.72
N LYS A 52 2.20 -0.28 -0.38
CA LYS A 52 3.34 -0.26 -1.31
C LYS A 52 3.58 -1.60 -2.02
N THR A 53 3.00 -2.69 -1.54
CA THR A 53 3.24 -4.03 -2.08
C THR A 53 2.61 -4.25 -3.45
N ARG A 54 3.22 -5.15 -4.23
CA ARG A 54 2.64 -5.69 -5.47
C ARG A 54 2.04 -7.08 -5.27
N SER A 55 2.23 -7.70 -4.10
CA SER A 55 1.71 -9.03 -3.79
C SER A 55 0.25 -8.98 -3.39
N LYS A 56 -0.57 -9.65 -4.19
CA LYS A 56 -1.99 -9.89 -3.88
C LYS A 56 -2.16 -10.63 -2.55
N HIS A 57 -1.23 -11.52 -2.20
CA HIS A 57 -1.32 -12.27 -0.96
C HIS A 57 -1.20 -11.37 0.26
N LEU A 58 -0.26 -10.41 0.25
CA LEU A 58 -0.10 -9.46 1.36
C LEU A 58 -1.34 -8.56 1.49
N VAL A 59 -1.85 -8.04 0.37
CA VAL A 59 -3.08 -7.24 0.34
C VAL A 59 -4.26 -8.02 0.92
N HIS A 60 -4.51 -9.25 0.49
CA HIS A 60 -5.61 -10.07 1.01
C HIS A 60 -5.46 -10.40 2.50
N THR A 61 -4.24 -10.70 2.96
CA THR A 61 -4.02 -10.97 4.39
C THR A 61 -4.22 -9.72 5.24
N TRP A 62 -3.84 -8.56 4.72
CA TRP A 62 -4.04 -7.27 5.37
C TRP A 62 -5.52 -6.90 5.44
N GLU A 63 -6.27 -7.05 4.33
CA GLU A 63 -7.72 -6.87 4.32
C GLU A 63 -8.42 -7.81 5.32
N ALA A 64 -8.03 -9.08 5.36
CA ALA A 64 -8.57 -10.06 6.29
C ALA A 64 -8.27 -9.71 7.77
N LEU A 65 -7.17 -9.01 8.04
CA LEU A 65 -6.84 -8.49 9.36
C LEU A 65 -7.72 -7.28 9.70
N LYS A 66 -7.88 -6.31 8.78
CA LYS A 66 -8.75 -5.14 8.95
C LYS A 66 -10.21 -5.51 9.22
N GLN A 67 -10.73 -6.53 8.54
CA GLN A 67 -12.10 -7.03 8.75
C GLN A 67 -12.34 -7.55 10.17
N ARG A 68 -11.28 -8.02 10.85
CA ARG A 68 -11.38 -8.56 12.21
C ARG A 68 -11.06 -7.53 13.29
N VAL A 69 -10.17 -6.59 12.97
CA VAL A 69 -9.74 -5.53 13.87
C VAL A 69 -10.12 -4.18 13.24
N PRO A 70 -11.34 -3.67 13.49
CA PRO A 70 -11.81 -2.42 12.90
C PRO A 70 -10.94 -1.21 13.31
N GLU A 71 -10.25 -1.27 14.44
CA GLU A 71 -9.30 -0.25 14.91
C GLU A 71 -8.16 -0.01 13.89
N LEU A 72 -7.71 -1.04 13.17
CA LEU A 72 -6.63 -0.92 12.18
C LEU A 72 -7.08 -0.25 10.88
N SER A 73 -8.38 -0.14 10.63
CA SER A 73 -8.89 0.51 9.42
C SER A 73 -8.76 2.04 9.48
N GLN A 74 -8.59 2.61 10.68
CA GLN A 74 -8.44 4.05 10.87
C GLN A 74 -7.02 4.54 10.56
N VAL A 75 -6.02 3.67 10.71
CA VAL A 75 -4.59 3.97 10.53
C VAL A 75 -4.24 4.32 9.08
N GLU A 76 -4.99 3.84 8.08
CA GLU A 76 -4.76 4.15 6.67
C GLU A 76 -5.15 5.59 6.27
N HIS A 77 -5.95 6.29 7.09
CA HIS A 77 -6.56 7.56 6.71
C HIS A 77 -5.79 8.81 7.14
N GLU A 78 -4.76 8.70 8.00
CA GLU A 78 -4.02 9.87 8.50
C GLU A 78 -2.87 10.33 7.58
N ASP A 79 -2.31 9.46 6.74
CA ASP A 79 -1.13 9.79 5.91
C ASP A 79 -1.44 10.38 4.52
N THR A 80 -2.71 10.55 4.14
CA THR A 80 -3.05 11.32 2.94
C THR A 80 -3.19 12.81 3.24
N ALA A 81 -2.30 13.37 4.07
CA ALA A 81 -2.15 14.81 4.17
C ALA A 81 -1.84 15.37 2.77
N ALA A 82 -2.77 16.13 2.22
CA ALA A 82 -2.72 16.66 0.85
C ALA A 82 -1.37 17.37 0.61
N LYS A 83 -0.58 16.84 -0.32
CA LYS A 83 0.71 17.43 -0.68
C LYS A 83 0.45 18.72 -1.44
N THR A 84 0.65 19.88 -0.83
CA THR A 84 0.49 21.15 -1.53
C THR A 84 1.76 21.46 -2.31
N TYR A 85 1.70 21.55 -3.64
CA TYR A 85 2.81 22.02 -4.48
C TYR A 85 2.48 23.41 -5.03
N ARG A 86 3.37 24.38 -4.78
CA ARG A 86 3.24 25.77 -5.25
C ARG A 86 1.88 26.42 -4.91
N GLY A 87 1.36 26.14 -3.71
CA GLY A 87 0.08 26.68 -3.25
C GLY A 87 -1.16 25.97 -3.80
N GLN A 88 -1.02 24.90 -4.59
CA GLN A 88 -2.13 24.06 -5.01
C GLN A 88 -2.11 22.68 -4.32
N PRO A 89 -3.24 22.20 -3.79
CA PRO A 89 -3.32 20.87 -3.21
C PRO A 89 -3.19 19.82 -4.31
N ILE A 90 -2.15 18.99 -4.26
CA ILE A 90 -2.06 17.77 -5.06
C ILE A 90 -2.89 16.73 -4.30
N ALA A 91 -3.96 16.25 -4.94
CA ALA A 91 -4.69 15.09 -4.45
C ALA A 91 -3.69 13.93 -4.29
N GLY A 92 -3.51 13.47 -3.05
CA GLY A 92 -2.70 12.30 -2.76
C GLY A 92 -3.16 11.16 -3.66
N SER A 93 -2.21 10.54 -4.37
CA SER A 93 -2.48 9.47 -5.33
C SER A 93 -2.98 8.21 -4.61
N ALA A 94 -4.25 8.22 -4.21
CA ALA A 94 -5.05 7.01 -4.22
C ALA A 94 -5.41 6.76 -5.68
N SER A 95 -5.06 5.58 -6.16
CA SER A 95 -5.29 5.15 -7.53
C SER A 95 -6.79 5.19 -7.82
N SER A 96 -7.25 6.16 -8.59
CA SER A 96 -8.53 6.11 -9.27
C SER A 96 -8.31 6.29 -10.77
N ASP A 97 -8.15 5.14 -11.42
CA ASP A 97 -8.62 4.96 -12.79
C ASP A 97 -10.10 5.36 -12.84
N ARG A 98 -10.41 6.47 -13.52
CA ARG A 98 -11.59 6.63 -14.39
C ARG A 98 -11.64 8.01 -15.06
N GLN A 99 -11.75 7.92 -16.39
CA GLN A 99 -12.50 8.81 -17.30
C GLN A 99 -11.75 10.05 -17.83
N HIS A 100 -10.90 9.73 -18.80
CA HIS A 100 -10.85 10.32 -20.13
C HIS A 100 -12.12 11.08 -20.57
N GLU A 101 -12.02 12.41 -20.68
CA GLU A 101 -12.73 13.18 -21.71
C GLU A 101 -11.97 14.50 -21.94
N GLY A 102 -11.49 14.70 -23.17
CA GLY A 102 -10.71 15.86 -23.59
C GLY A 102 -9.94 15.50 -24.85
N GLY A 103 -10.59 15.71 -25.99
CA GLY A 103 -10.25 15.11 -27.26
C GLY A 103 -8.97 15.61 -27.93
N GLU A 104 -8.42 14.76 -28.78
CA GLU A 104 -7.72 15.12 -30.02
C GLU A 104 -7.57 13.85 -30.86
N GLU A 105 -8.17 13.85 -32.05
CA GLU A 105 -7.85 12.89 -33.09
C GLU A 105 -6.38 13.06 -33.49
N ASP A 106 -5.51 12.06 -33.26
CA ASP A 106 -4.32 11.91 -34.12
C ASP A 106 -3.65 10.53 -34.06
N ARG A 107 -3.84 9.80 -35.16
CA ARG A 107 -2.92 8.89 -35.89
C ARG A 107 -2.28 7.67 -35.19
N PRO A 108 -2.30 6.49 -35.84
CA PRO A 108 -1.57 5.32 -35.38
C PRO A 108 -0.06 5.55 -35.50
N ARG A 109 0.62 5.75 -34.37
CA ARG A 109 2.08 5.81 -34.31
C ARG A 109 2.68 4.45 -34.68
N LYS A 110 3.10 4.28 -35.94
CA LYS A 110 3.90 3.13 -36.38
C LYS A 110 5.26 3.19 -35.66
N LYS A 111 5.49 2.26 -34.73
CA LYS A 111 6.76 2.12 -34.01
C LYS A 111 7.80 1.54 -34.97
N GLN A 112 8.73 2.37 -35.45
CA GLN A 112 9.93 1.87 -36.13
C GLN A 112 10.90 1.32 -35.07
N VAL A 113 11.34 0.07 -35.24
CA VAL A 113 12.28 -0.59 -34.35
C VAL A 113 13.63 -0.67 -35.05
N ILE A 114 14.66 -0.04 -34.49
CA ILE A 114 16.01 -0.08 -35.06
C ILE A 114 16.74 -1.30 -34.50
N TYR A 115 17.21 -2.20 -35.37
CA TYR A 115 18.05 -3.33 -35.00
C TYR A 115 19.40 -3.24 -35.74
N ARG A 116 20.51 -3.38 -35.02
CA ARG A 116 21.89 -3.45 -35.58
C ARG A 116 22.22 -2.35 -36.62
N GLY A 117 21.77 -1.11 -36.37
CA GLY A 117 21.98 0.03 -37.26
C GLY A 117 21.04 0.09 -38.47
N GLN A 118 20.09 -0.83 -38.60
CA GLN A 118 19.05 -0.83 -39.63
C GLN A 118 17.66 -0.62 -39.02
N VAL A 119 16.90 0.29 -39.61
CA VAL A 119 15.49 0.51 -39.25
C VAL A 119 14.67 -0.67 -39.78
N VAL A 120 13.97 -1.36 -38.88
CA VAL A 120 12.99 -2.41 -39.22
C VAL A 120 11.62 -1.91 -38.79
N GLY A 121 10.72 -1.71 -39.77
CA GLY A 121 9.36 -1.22 -39.58
C GLY A 121 8.52 -1.47 -40.81
#